data_AF-X1MBJ8-F1
#
_entry.id   AF-X1MBJ8-F1
#
_cell.length_a   1.000
_cell.length_b   1.000
_cell.length_c   1.000
_cell.angle_alpha   90.00
_cell.angle_beta   90.00
_cell.angle_gamma   90.00
#
_symmetry.space_group_name_H-M   'P 1'
#
loop_
_entity.id
_entity.type
_entity.pdbx_description
1 polymer ?
#
loop_
_entity_poly.entity_id
_entity_poly.type
_entity_poly.pdbx_seq_one_letter_code
_entity_poly.pdbx_strand_id
1 'polypeptide(L)'
;PPRKAKENILSKEIIPFILIMAGIMVIFTLIIFKAYLPSGIEKARTGAFTVMAFTQLFNVLNMRSLKKSVFKIGLFSNNFIVASLIASVFLLAE
;
A
#
# COMPACT_ATOMS: atom_id res chain seq x y z
N PRO A 1 -21.81 15.15 15.33
CA PRO A 1 -21.47 15.22 16.78
C PRO A 1 -19.97 15.00 16.97
N PRO A 2 -19.35 15.55 18.03
CA PRO A 2 -17.92 15.36 18.31
C PRO A 2 -17.57 13.88 18.52
N ARG A 3 -16.38 13.48 18.09
CA ARG A 3 -15.87 12.11 18.28
C ARG A 3 -15.59 11.86 19.77
N LYS A 4 -15.90 10.68 20.30
CA LYS A 4 -15.74 10.40 21.74
C LYS A 4 -14.25 10.30 22.10
N ALA A 5 -13.84 10.91 23.22
CA ALA A 5 -12.43 10.91 23.67
C ALA A 5 -11.83 9.51 23.94
N LYS A 6 -12.68 8.51 24.20
CA LYS A 6 -12.29 7.11 24.44
C LYS A 6 -12.41 6.20 23.21
N GLU A 7 -12.67 6.75 22.02
CA GLU A 7 -12.68 5.94 20.81
C GLU A 7 -11.27 5.51 20.40
N ASN A 8 -11.10 4.23 20.11
CA ASN A 8 -9.84 3.70 19.60
C ASN A 8 -9.52 4.29 18.22
N ILE A 9 -8.25 4.61 18.00
CA ILE A 9 -7.73 5.02 16.68
C ILE A 9 -7.91 3.88 15.68
N LEU A 10 -7.65 2.65 16.12
CA LEU A 10 -7.93 1.41 15.40
C LEU A 10 -9.34 0.92 15.74
N SER A 11 -10.30 1.26 14.88
CA SER A 11 -11.66 0.73 15.00
C SER A 11 -11.70 -0.72 14.52
N LYS A 12 -12.60 -1.53 15.11
CA LYS A 12 -12.80 -2.92 14.67
C LYS A 12 -13.21 -3.04 13.19
N GLU A 13 -13.79 -1.97 12.65
CA GLU A 13 -14.21 -1.87 11.25
C GLU A 13 -13.02 -1.81 10.27
N ILE A 14 -11.87 -1.26 10.67
CA ILE A 14 -10.69 -1.15 9.79
C ILE A 14 -9.73 -2.33 9.87
N ILE A 15 -9.80 -3.13 10.93
CA ILE A 15 -8.98 -4.34 11.11
C ILE A 15 -9.05 -5.29 9.90
N PRO A 16 -10.24 -5.70 9.39
CA PRO A 16 -10.30 -6.62 8.25
C PRO A 16 -9.69 -6.01 6.99
N PHE A 17 -9.82 -4.69 6.80
CA PHE A 17 -9.20 -3.99 5.69
C PHE A 17 -7.66 -4.06 5.76
N ILE A 18 -7.09 -3.80 6.95
CA ILE A 18 -5.63 -3.88 7.18
C ILE A 18 -5.12 -5.31 6.94
N LEU A 19 -5.84 -6.32 7.43
CA LEU A 19 -5.44 -7.72 7.26
C LEU A 19 -5.45 -8.16 5.78
N ILE A 20 -6.46 -7.74 5.01
CA ILE A 20 -6.51 -8.02 3.57
C ILE A 20 -5.34 -7.38 2.84
N MET A 21 -5.04 -6.10 3.12
CA MET A 21 -3.92 -5.41 2.49
C MET A 21 -2.57 -6.02 2.87
N ALA A 22 -2.39 -6.40 4.14
CA ALA A 22 -1.20 -7.12 4.59
C ALA A 22 -1.06 -8.50 3.92
N GLY A 23 -2.17 -9.24 3.78
CA GLY A 23 -2.18 -10.53 3.11
C GLY A 23 -1.78 -10.42 1.63
N ILE A 24 -2.35 -9.46 0.90
CA ILE A 24 -2.00 -9.20 -0.50
C ILE A 24 -0.51 -8.85 -0.64
N MET A 25 0.00 -7.99 0.23
CA MET A 25 1.41 -7.61 0.25
C MET A 25 2.32 -8.83 0.42
N VAL A 26 2.05 -9.67 1.43
CA VAL A 26 2.85 -10.88 1.69
C VAL A 26 2.84 -11.81 0.48
N ILE A 27 1.67 -12.03 -0.12
CA ILE A 27 1.53 -12.91 -1.29
C ILE A 27 2.37 -12.39 -2.46
N PHE A 28 2.23 -11.12 -2.84
CA PHE A 28 2.97 -10.56 -3.97
C PHE A 28 4.47 -10.47 -3.70
N THR A 29 4.88 -10.09 -2.49
CA THR A 29 6.29 -10.03 -2.11
C THR A 29 6.93 -11.41 -2.21
N LEU A 30 6.27 -12.47 -1.74
CA LEU A 30 6.80 -13.84 -1.83
C LEU A 30 6.86 -14.35 -3.27
N ILE A 31 5.85 -14.05 -4.10
CA ILE A 31 5.84 -14.42 -5.54
C ILE A 31 7.04 -13.80 -6.25
N ILE A 32 7.25 -12.50 -6.09
CA ILE A 32 8.34 -11.78 -6.76
C ILE A 32 9.69 -12.21 -6.19
N PHE A 33 9.82 -12.37 -4.88
CA PHE A 33 11.06 -12.87 -4.27
C PHE A 33 11.44 -14.24 -4.87
N LYS A 34 10.48 -15.17 -4.96
CA LYS A 34 10.72 -16.51 -5.54
C LYS A 34 11.05 -16.44 -7.03
N ALA A 35 10.40 -15.55 -7.79
CA ALA A 35 10.64 -15.39 -9.22
C ALA A 35 12.05 -14.87 -9.53
N TYR A 36 12.57 -13.95 -8.71
CA TYR A 36 13.91 -13.36 -8.91
C TYR A 36 15.03 -14.11 -8.17
N LEU A 37 14.70 -15.04 -7.28
CA LEU A 37 15.68 -15.86 -6.56
C LEU A 37 16.71 -16.57 -7.48
N PRO A 38 16.33 -17.13 -8.65
CA PRO A 38 17.29 -17.72 -9.59
C PRO A 38 18.26 -16.70 -10.21
N SER A 39 17.89 -15.41 -10.22
CA SER A 39 18.72 -14.32 -10.75
C SER A 39 19.67 -13.72 -9.68
N GLY A 40 19.67 -14.28 -8.47
CA GLY A 40 20.50 -13.84 -7.35
C GLY A 40 19.70 -13.25 -6.19
N ILE A 41 20.20 -13.44 -4.97
CA ILE A 41 19.50 -13.03 -3.75
C ILE A 41 19.35 -11.50 -3.63
N GLU A 42 20.29 -10.73 -4.16
CA GLU A 42 20.22 -9.27 -4.17
C GLU A 42 19.04 -8.79 -5.02
N LYS A 43 18.91 -9.28 -6.27
CA LYS A 43 17.78 -8.97 -7.14
C LYS A 43 16.45 -9.39 -6.53
N ALA A 44 16.40 -10.55 -5.88
CA ALA A 44 15.19 -11.02 -5.19
C ALA A 44 14.77 -10.08 -4.05
N ARG A 45 15.73 -9.60 -3.25
CA ARG A 45 15.49 -8.63 -2.17
C ARG A 45 15.02 -7.28 -2.69
N THR A 46 15.66 -6.75 -3.74
CA THR A 46 15.24 -5.50 -4.38
C THR A 46 13.82 -5.62 -4.93
N GLY A 47 13.52 -6.69 -5.68
CA GLY A 47 12.17 -6.93 -6.18
C GLY A 47 11.11 -7.03 -5.07
N ALA A 48 11.43 -7.73 -3.99
CA ALA A 48 10.56 -7.81 -2.81
C ALA A 48 10.32 -6.44 -2.17
N PHE A 49 11.38 -5.63 -2.01
CA PHE A 49 11.29 -4.26 -1.48
C PHE A 49 10.42 -3.37 -2.37
N THR A 50 10.64 -3.40 -3.69
CA THR A 50 9.85 -2.65 -4.67
C THR A 50 8.37 -3.00 -4.57
N VAL A 51 8.02 -4.29 -4.50
CA VAL A 51 6.62 -4.73 -4.35
C VAL A 51 6.01 -4.25 -3.04
N MET A 52 6.75 -4.33 -1.93
CA MET A 52 6.27 -3.81 -0.65
C MET A 52 5.98 -2.30 -0.76
N ALA A 53 6.90 -1.53 -1.35
CA ALA A 53 6.74 -0.10 -1.52
C ALA A 53 5.53 0.26 -2.42
N PHE A 54 5.36 -0.41 -3.56
CA PHE A 54 4.20 -0.24 -4.44
C PHE A 54 2.88 -0.59 -3.73
N THR A 55 2.87 -1.66 -2.93
CA THR A 55 1.67 -2.04 -2.17
C THR A 55 1.31 -0.99 -1.12
N GLN A 56 2.31 -0.38 -0.48
CA GLN A 56 2.08 0.73 0.46
C GLN A 56 1.55 1.98 -0.23
N LEU A 57 2.06 2.32 -1.42
CA LEU A 57 1.52 3.42 -2.23
C LEU A 57 0.05 3.19 -2.57
N PHE A 58 -0.32 1.96 -2.92
CA PHE A 58 -1.72 1.59 -3.14
C PHE A 58 -2.55 1.66 -1.84
N ASN A 59 -1.99 1.25 -0.71
CA ASN A 59 -2.67 1.32 0.59
C ASN A 59 -2.99 2.78 0.99
N VAL A 60 -2.08 3.73 0.73
CA VAL A 60 -2.32 5.17 0.95
C VAL A 60 -3.53 5.66 0.16
N LEU A 61 -3.71 5.21 -1.08
CA LEU A 61 -4.88 5.55 -1.89
C LEU A 61 -6.18 5.02 -1.26
N ASN A 62 -6.17 3.81 -0.72
CA ASN A 62 -7.35 3.22 -0.09
C ASN A 62 -7.67 3.85 1.27
N MET A 63 -6.66 4.29 2.04
CA MET A 63 -6.86 4.98 3.31
C MET A 63 -7.55 6.36 3.16
N ARG A 64 -7.61 6.92 1.94
CA ARG A 64 -8.37 8.16 1.64
C ARG A 64 -9.86 8.03 1.96
N SER A 65 -10.42 6.82 1.86
CA SER A 65 -11.77 6.56 2.32
C SER A 65 -11.94 5.10 2.70
N LEU A 66 -12.13 4.87 3.99
CA LEU A 66 -12.42 3.54 4.52
C LEU A 66 -13.77 2.98 4.04
N LYS A 67 -14.66 3.83 3.49
CA LYS A 67 -16.02 3.45 3.06
C LYS A 67 -16.22 3.46 1.54
N LYS A 68 -15.30 4.04 0.77
CA LYS A 68 -15.44 4.16 -0.69
C LYS A 68 -14.20 3.57 -1.36
N SER A 69 -14.40 2.70 -2.33
CA SER A 69 -13.30 2.15 -3.13
C SER A 69 -12.60 3.27 -3.92
N VAL A 70 -11.28 3.12 -4.11
CA VAL A 70 -10.42 4.07 -4.85
C VAL A 70 -10.96 4.36 -6.25
N PHE A 71 -11.53 3.35 -6.91
CA PHE A 71 -12.14 3.49 -8.23
C PHE A 71 -13.37 4.41 -8.25
N LYS A 72 -14.06 4.57 -7.11
CA LYS A 72 -15.24 5.43 -6.97
C LYS A 72 -14.89 6.87 -6.56
N ILE A 73 -13.67 7.09 -6.05
CA ILE A 73 -13.17 8.41 -5.62
C ILE A 73 -12.36 9.08 -6.75
N GLY A 74 -11.72 8.28 -7.59
CA GLY A 74 -10.85 8.74 -8.66
C GLY A 74 -9.39 8.87 -8.22
N LEU A 75 -8.48 8.34 -9.03
CA LEU A 75 -7.03 8.32 -8.78
C LEU A 75 -6.43 9.73 -8.70
N PHE A 76 -6.99 10.69 -9.44
CA PHE A 76 -6.50 12.08 -9.53
C PHE A 76 -7.23 13.07 -8.62
N SER A 77 -8.11 12.61 -7.72
CA SER A 77 -8.90 13.51 -6.88
C SER A 77 -8.06 14.28 -5.81
N ASN A 78 -6.81 13.89 -5.56
CA ASN A 78 -5.91 14.60 -4.65
C ASN A 78 -4.49 14.74 -5.23
N ASN A 79 -4.15 15.96 -5.64
CA ASN A 79 -2.87 16.29 -6.28
C ASN A 79 -1.65 16.02 -5.39
N PHE A 80 -1.77 16.12 -4.06
CA PHE A 80 -0.66 15.80 -3.15
C PHE A 80 -0.35 14.30 -3.11
N ILE A 81 -1.37 13.45 -3.21
CA ILE A 81 -1.19 12.00 -3.23
C ILE A 81 -0.60 11.58 -4.58
N VAL A 82 -1.03 12.19 -5.68
CA VAL A 82 -0.44 11.94 -7.00
C VAL A 82 1.03 12.38 -7.03
N ALA A 83 1.36 13.56 -6.51
CA ALA A 83 2.72 14.06 -6.44
C ALA A 83 3.64 13.16 -5.58
N SER A 84 3.17 12.71 -4.42
CA SER A 84 3.93 11.79 -3.56
C SER A 84 4.08 10.40 -4.18
N LEU A 85 3.10 9.92 -4.94
CA LEU A 85 3.19 8.66 -5.69
C LEU A 85 4.25 8.77 -6.79
N ILE A 86 4.24 9.87 -7.57
CA ILE A 86 5.23 10.14 -8.61
C ILE A 86 6.64 10.23 -8.02
N ALA A 87 6.81 10.99 -6.93
CA ALA A 87 8.11 11.12 -6.26
C ALA A 87 8.61 9.77 -5.73
N SER A 88 7.72 8.94 -5.17
CA SER A 88 8.09 7.62 -4.65
C SER A 88 8.49 6.65 -5.77
N VAL A 89 7.78 6.68 -6.90
CA VAL A 89 8.13 5.88 -8.08
C VAL A 89 9.47 6.33 -8.67
N PHE A 90 9.74 7.63 -8.71
CA PHE A 90 11.01 8.16 -9.17
C PHE A 90 12.18 7.66 -8.28
N LEU A 91 12.02 7.75 -6.96
CA LEU A 91 13.02 7.27 -6.00
C LEU A 91 13.22 5.74 -6.05
N LEU A 92 12.17 4.98 -6.37
CA LEU A 92 12.25 3.52 -6.53
C LEU A 92 12.89 3.09 -7.85
N ALA A 93 12.92 3.98 -8.83
CA ALA A 93 13.49 3.72 -10.16
C ALA A 93 14.99 4.05 -10.24
N GLU A 94 15.51 4.79 -9.27
CA GLU A 94 16.93 5.10 -9.06
C GLU A 94 17.61 4.03 -8.19
#